data_AF-A0A398AKL5-F1
#
_entry.id   AF-A0A398AKL5-F1
#
_cell.length_a   1.000
_cell.length_b   1.000
_cell.length_c   1.000
_cell.angle_alpha   90.00
_cell.angle_beta   90.00
_cell.angle_gamma   90.00
#
_symmetry.space_group_name_H-M   'P 1'
#
loop_
_entity.id
_entity.type
_entity.pdbx_description
1 polymer ?
#
loop_
_entity_poly.entity_id
_entity_poly.type
_entity_poly.pdbx_seq_one_letter_code
_entity_poly.pdbx_strand_id
1 'polypeptide(L)'
;MRNRVEEKFLEFYEGWIFQLEQYLHQLLIAHNNINTMSEIELRGLISKLTAHHKAYYTAKWAAIGEDVLAFFGPVWLNPLEKSCFWLTGWKPSTAFRMLDRLRKSWRPTVVLVEAQVRRLEELRVKTRFDEERIETEMERYQ
;
A
#
# COMPACT_ATOMS: atom_id res chain seq x y z
N MET A 1 -6.01 12.52 -24.69
CA MET A 1 -4.68 13.12 -24.45
C MET A 1 -4.40 12.96 -22.98
N ARG A 2 -3.24 12.40 -22.60
CA ARG A 2 -2.85 12.33 -21.18
C ARG A 2 -2.57 13.75 -20.70
N ASN A 3 -2.99 14.06 -19.48
CA ASN A 3 -2.72 15.37 -18.92
C ASN A 3 -1.29 15.41 -18.34
N ARG A 4 -0.73 16.61 -18.19
CA ARG A 4 0.67 16.79 -17.78
C ARG A 4 0.97 16.20 -16.39
N VAL A 5 -0.02 16.18 -15.48
CA VAL A 5 0.13 15.61 -14.13
C VAL A 5 0.18 14.09 -14.22
N GLU A 6 -0.68 13.47 -15.03
CA GLU A 6 -0.69 12.03 -15.29
C GLU A 6 0.64 11.55 -15.88
N GLU A 7 1.21 12.27 -16.85
CA GLU A 7 2.47 11.89 -17.49
C GLU A 7 3.65 11.94 -16.51
N LYS A 8 3.77 13.03 -15.74
CA LYS A 8 4.81 13.17 -14.72
C LYS A 8 4.66 12.11 -13.60
N PHE A 9 3.42 11.87 -13.17
CA PHE A 9 3.18 10.90 -12.10
C PHE A 9 3.41 9.47 -12.59
N LEU A 10 3.11 9.16 -13.86
CA LEU A 10 3.45 7.88 -14.48
C LEU A 10 4.97 7.66 -14.48
N GLU A 11 5.76 8.65 -14.91
CA GLU A 11 7.24 8.55 -14.88
C GLU A 11 7.77 8.31 -13.46
N PHE A 12 7.25 9.06 -12.48
CA PHE A 12 7.56 8.81 -11.07
C PHE A 12 7.17 7.40 -10.63
N TYR A 13 5.98 6.93 -11.00
CA TYR A 13 5.45 5.63 -10.61
C TYR A 13 6.28 4.48 -11.18
N GLU A 14 6.69 4.56 -12.45
CA GLU A 14 7.55 3.56 -13.09
C GLU A 14 8.89 3.43 -12.36
N GLY A 15 9.53 4.57 -12.04
CA GLY A 15 10.75 4.57 -11.23
C GLY A 15 10.52 4.03 -9.81
N TRP A 16 9.38 4.36 -9.20
CA TRP A 16 9.01 3.88 -7.88
C TRP A 16 8.79 2.36 -7.85
N ILE A 17 8.12 1.80 -8.85
CA ILE A 17 7.89 0.35 -8.99
C ILE A 17 9.21 -0.39 -9.19
N PHE A 18 10.08 0.11 -10.05
CA PHE A 18 11.41 -0.49 -10.26
C PHE A 18 12.18 -0.61 -8.93
N GLN A 19 12.18 0.45 -8.11
CA GLN A 19 12.82 0.41 -6.79
C GLN A 19 12.09 -0.51 -5.80
N LEU A 20 10.75 -0.59 -5.87
CA LEU A 20 9.98 -1.51 -5.04
C LEU A 20 10.37 -2.96 -5.31
N GLU A 21 10.55 -3.34 -6.57
CA GLU A 21 11.00 -4.69 -6.96
C GLU A 21 12.39 -5.01 -6.39
N GLN A 22 13.31 -4.05 -6.37
CA GLN A 22 14.62 -4.22 -5.75
C GLN A 22 14.51 -4.48 -4.23
N TYR A 23 13.64 -3.74 -3.53
CA TYR A 23 13.41 -3.99 -2.10
C TYR A 23 12.73 -5.33 -1.84
N LEU A 24 11.78 -5.73 -2.69
CA LEU A 24 11.17 -7.05 -2.61
C LEU A 24 12.22 -8.15 -2.76
N HIS A 25 13.12 -8.03 -3.74
CA HIS A 25 14.21 -8.98 -3.93
C HIS A 25 15.12 -9.07 -2.69
N GLN A 26 15.49 -7.94 -2.09
CA GLN A 26 16.28 -7.90 -0.86
C GLN A 26 15.56 -8.59 0.31
N LEU A 27 14.25 -8.40 0.44
CA LEU A 27 13.45 -9.06 1.49
C LEU A 27 13.35 -10.56 1.28
N LEU A 28 13.24 -11.03 0.04
CA LEU A 28 13.24 -12.46 -0.27
C LEU A 28 14.60 -13.11 0.06
N ILE A 29 15.71 -12.43 -0.28
CA ILE A 29 17.06 -12.88 0.13
C ILE A 29 17.17 -12.92 1.66
N ALA A 30 16.70 -11.87 2.34
CA ALA A 30 16.74 -11.80 3.80
C ALA A 30 15.91 -12.90 4.46
N HIS A 31 14.74 -13.22 3.89
CA HIS A 31 13.90 -14.32 4.36
C HIS A 31 14.60 -15.68 4.24
N ASN A 32 15.26 -15.94 3.11
CA ASN A 32 16.01 -17.18 2.90
C ASN A 32 17.26 -17.28 3.79
N ASN A 33 17.80 -16.14 4.22
CA ASN A 33 19.02 -16.03 5.03
C ASN A 33 18.74 -15.52 6.45
N ILE A 34 17.54 -15.78 6.99
CA ILE A 34 17.08 -15.16 8.25
C ILE A 34 17.97 -15.51 9.46
N ASN A 35 18.66 -16.66 9.41
CA ASN A 35 19.56 -17.10 10.46
C ASN A 35 20.96 -16.45 10.38
N THR A 36 21.29 -15.78 9.28
CA THR A 36 22.61 -15.15 9.06
C THR A 36 22.54 -13.63 9.09
N MET A 37 21.39 -13.03 8.82
CA MET A 37 21.21 -11.58 8.90
C MET A 37 20.97 -11.12 10.34
N SER A 38 21.60 -10.00 10.72
CA SER A 38 21.36 -9.38 12.01
C SER A 38 19.99 -8.68 12.06
N GLU A 39 19.45 -8.54 13.26
CA GLU A 39 18.20 -7.79 13.47
C GLU A 39 18.30 -6.35 12.97
N ILE A 40 19.48 -5.73 13.08
CA ILE A 40 19.73 -4.36 12.63
C ILE A 40 19.56 -4.25 11.11
N GLU A 41 20.09 -5.21 10.35
CA GLU A 41 19.96 -5.24 8.89
C GLU A 41 18.50 -5.44 8.47
N LEU A 42 17.80 -6.39 9.11
CA LEU A 42 16.37 -6.63 8.85
C LEU A 42 15.53 -5.39 9.12
N ARG A 43 15.78 -4.70 10.24
CA ARG A 43 15.10 -3.45 10.59
C ARG A 43 15.43 -2.33 9.60
N GLY A 44 16.65 -2.29 9.09
CA GLY A 44 17.09 -1.38 8.04
C GLY A 44 16.30 -1.59 6.73
N LEU A 45 16.13 -2.85 6.31
CA LEU A 45 15.33 -3.19 5.12
C LEU A 45 13.85 -2.80 5.29
N ILE A 46 13.25 -3.12 6.44
CA ILE A 46 11.86 -2.74 6.75
C ILE A 46 11.70 -1.22 6.73
N SER A 47 12.66 -0.48 7.29
CA SER A 47 12.64 0.99 7.30
C SER A 47 12.74 1.57 5.90
N LYS A 48 13.62 1.02 5.04
CA LYS A 48 13.72 1.42 3.61
C LYS A 48 12.39 1.19 2.88
N LEU A 49 11.80 0.01 3.01
CA LEU A 49 10.51 -0.30 2.37
C LEU A 49 9.39 0.63 2.86
N THR A 50 9.33 0.88 4.17
CA THR A 50 8.32 1.75 4.77
C THR A 50 8.48 3.19 4.31
N ALA A 51 9.72 3.70 4.26
CA ALA A 51 10.03 5.02 3.75
C ALA A 51 9.70 5.14 2.26
N HIS A 52 9.96 4.10 1.47
CA HIS A 52 9.63 4.05 0.04
C HIS A 52 8.12 4.15 -0.22
N HIS A 53 7.30 3.42 0.55
CA HIS A 53 5.84 3.56 0.49
C HIS A 53 5.36 4.94 0.95
N LYS A 54 5.98 5.50 2.00
CA LYS A 54 5.67 6.86 2.42
C LYS A 54 5.96 7.88 1.31
N ALA A 55 7.09 7.72 0.60
CA ALA A 55 7.45 8.59 -0.51
C ALA A 55 6.42 8.54 -1.65
N TYR A 56 5.88 7.36 -1.97
CA TYR A 56 4.78 7.24 -2.94
C TYR A 56 3.57 8.09 -2.54
N TYR A 57 3.09 7.94 -1.30
CA TYR A 57 1.93 8.71 -0.85
C TYR A 57 2.24 10.21 -0.77
N THR A 58 3.43 10.62 -0.36
CA THR A 58 3.84 12.03 -0.38
C THR A 58 3.80 12.61 -1.80
N ALA A 59 4.39 11.92 -2.78
CA ALA A 59 4.37 12.36 -4.17
C ALA A 59 2.94 12.38 -4.74
N LYS A 60 2.14 11.37 -4.42
CA LYS A 60 0.74 11.28 -4.82
C LYS A 60 -0.09 12.45 -4.27
N TRP A 61 0.05 12.76 -2.99
CA TRP A 61 -0.64 13.89 -2.36
C TRP A 61 -0.24 15.23 -2.97
N ALA A 62 1.05 15.42 -3.29
CA ALA A 62 1.50 16.62 -3.98
C ALA A 62 0.86 16.76 -5.37
N ALA A 63 0.84 15.68 -6.16
CA ALA A 63 0.27 15.68 -7.50
C ALA A 63 -1.27 15.82 -7.51
N ILE A 64 -1.97 15.24 -6.53
CA ILE A 64 -3.42 15.45 -6.33
C ILE A 64 -3.74 16.94 -6.11
N GLY A 65 -2.86 17.67 -5.42
CA GLY A 65 -3.00 19.11 -5.23
C GLY A 65 -2.89 19.92 -6.53
N GLU A 66 -2.24 19.39 -7.56
CA GLU A 66 -2.14 20.01 -8.89
C GLU A 66 -3.36 19.66 -9.76
N ASP A 67 -3.75 18.40 -9.79
CA ASP A 67 -4.93 17.92 -10.52
C ASP A 67 -5.50 16.66 -9.87
N VAL A 68 -6.64 16.79 -9.19
CA VAL A 68 -7.33 15.67 -8.54
C VAL A 68 -7.98 14.72 -9.54
N LEU A 69 -8.41 15.21 -10.71
CA LEU A 69 -9.15 14.40 -11.69
C LEU A 69 -8.26 13.34 -12.34
N ALA A 70 -6.97 13.63 -12.49
CA ALA A 70 -5.93 12.69 -12.92
C ALA A 70 -5.89 11.39 -12.10
N PHE A 71 -6.37 11.41 -10.86
CA PHE A 71 -6.29 10.28 -9.93
C PHE A 71 -7.58 9.46 -9.83
N PHE A 72 -8.66 9.82 -10.53
CA PHE A 72 -9.88 9.01 -10.59
C PHE A 72 -9.85 7.92 -11.67
N GLY A 73 -8.94 8.05 -12.65
CA GLY A 73 -8.75 7.07 -13.72
C GLY A 73 -7.27 6.81 -14.01
N PRO A 74 -6.46 6.44 -12.99
CA PRO A 74 -5.00 6.45 -13.11
C PRO A 74 -4.51 5.54 -14.24
N VAL A 75 -3.74 6.11 -15.16
CA VAL A 75 -3.24 5.41 -16.35
C VAL A 75 -2.15 4.38 -16.03
N TRP A 76 -1.45 4.57 -14.90
CA TRP A 76 -0.34 3.74 -14.44
C TRP A 76 -0.78 2.47 -13.70
N LEU A 77 -2.08 2.30 -13.42
CA LEU A 77 -2.61 1.08 -12.81
C LEU A 77 -3.02 0.05 -13.88
N ASN A 78 -2.75 -1.21 -13.59
CA ASN A 78 -3.19 -2.34 -14.40
C ASN A 78 -4.71 -2.61 -14.21
N PRO A 79 -5.37 -3.38 -15.11
CA PRO A 79 -6.80 -3.63 -15.01
C PRO A 79 -7.27 -4.28 -13.70
N LEU A 80 -6.45 -5.14 -13.10
CA LEU A 80 -6.76 -5.78 -11.81
C LEU A 80 -6.70 -4.76 -10.66
N GLU A 81 -5.74 -3.84 -10.70
CA GLU A 81 -5.64 -2.76 -9.72
C GLU A 81 -6.80 -1.76 -9.87
N LYS A 82 -7.23 -1.51 -11.10
CA LYS A 82 -8.39 -0.66 -11.42
C LYS A 82 -9.72 -1.27 -10.96
N SER A 83 -9.87 -2.59 -11.00
CA SER A 83 -11.10 -3.23 -10.49
C SER A 83 -11.22 -3.18 -8.97
N CYS A 84 -10.10 -2.96 -8.26
CA CYS A 84 -10.06 -2.80 -6.81
C CYS A 84 -10.14 -1.33 -6.35
N PHE A 85 -10.43 -0.40 -7.27
CA PHE A 85 -10.44 1.03 -6.99
C PHE A 85 -11.70 1.43 -6.20
N TRP A 86 -11.52 2.22 -5.14
CA TRP A 86 -12.61 2.73 -4.30
C TRP A 86 -12.81 4.24 -4.51
N LEU A 87 -11.77 5.03 -4.29
CA LEU A 87 -11.78 6.48 -4.53
C LEU A 87 -10.66 6.86 -5.50
N THR A 88 -9.57 7.43 -5.01
CA THR A 88 -8.33 7.65 -5.78
C THR A 88 -7.30 6.54 -5.54
N GLY A 89 -7.74 5.42 -4.95
CA GLY A 89 -6.91 4.30 -4.54
C GLY A 89 -7.74 3.12 -4.06
N TRP A 90 -7.06 2.11 -3.51
CA TRP A 90 -7.69 0.91 -2.96
C TRP A 90 -8.36 1.21 -1.62
N LYS A 91 -9.46 0.52 -1.31
CA LYS A 91 -10.10 0.57 0.03
C LYS A 91 -9.15 -0.06 1.06
N PRO A 92 -8.59 0.71 2.03
CA PRO A 92 -7.56 0.23 2.95
C PRO A 92 -7.91 -1.07 3.71
N SER A 93 -9.18 -1.26 4.07
CA SER A 93 -9.72 -2.46 4.75
C SER A 93 -9.49 -3.75 3.96
N THR A 94 -9.29 -3.66 2.64
CA THR A 94 -8.97 -4.80 1.78
C THR A 94 -7.66 -5.47 2.18
N ALA A 95 -6.64 -4.71 2.59
CA ALA A 95 -5.36 -5.27 3.02
C ALA A 95 -5.53 -6.16 4.26
N PHE A 96 -6.35 -5.75 5.22
CA PHE A 96 -6.65 -6.55 6.41
C PHE A 96 -7.40 -7.84 6.08
N ARG A 97 -8.35 -7.77 5.12
CA ARG A 97 -9.06 -8.96 4.65
C ARG A 97 -8.11 -9.97 4.00
N MET A 98 -7.17 -9.49 3.19
CA MET A 98 -6.14 -10.34 2.58
C MET A 98 -5.23 -10.97 3.65
N LEU A 99 -4.73 -10.18 4.59
CA LEU A 99 -3.90 -10.66 5.71
C LEU A 99 -4.63 -11.72 6.54
N ASP A 100 -5.90 -11.49 6.87
CA ASP A 100 -6.69 -12.43 7.65
C ASP A 100 -6.89 -13.76 6.91
N ARG A 101 -7.10 -13.72 5.59
CA ARG A 101 -7.17 -14.91 4.73
C ARG A 101 -5.85 -15.69 4.69
N LEU A 102 -4.71 -15.00 4.55
CA LEU A 102 -3.38 -15.63 4.54
C LEU A 102 -2.97 -16.21 5.89
N ARG A 103 -3.52 -15.68 6.98
CA ARG A 103 -3.29 -16.17 8.35
C ARG A 103 -4.18 -17.37 8.69
N LYS A 104 -5.46 -17.33 8.28
CA LYS A 104 -6.47 -18.36 8.59
C LYS A 104 -6.55 -19.46 7.53
N SER A 105 -5.70 -19.42 6.50
CA SER A 105 -5.66 -20.46 5.47
C SER A 105 -5.25 -21.81 6.06
N TRP A 106 -5.66 -22.89 5.38
CA TRP A 106 -5.28 -24.27 5.74
C TRP A 106 -3.76 -24.46 5.90
N ARG A 107 -2.98 -23.71 5.12
CA ARG A 107 -1.54 -23.51 5.33
C ARG A 107 -1.28 -22.02 5.54
N PRO A 108 -1.07 -21.57 6.79
CA PRO A 108 -0.82 -20.16 7.07
C PRO A 108 0.50 -19.71 6.42
N THR A 109 0.43 -18.72 5.54
CA THR A 109 1.63 -18.10 4.93
C THR A 109 2.19 -17.00 5.84
N VAL A 110 1.36 -16.46 6.73
CA VAL A 110 1.72 -15.38 7.65
C VAL A 110 1.45 -15.83 9.08
N VAL A 111 2.49 -15.87 9.90
CA VAL A 111 2.42 -16.15 11.33
C VAL A 111 2.72 -14.86 12.09
N LEU A 112 1.79 -14.45 12.96
CA LEU A 112 1.91 -13.25 13.78
C LEU A 112 1.80 -13.62 15.25
N VAL A 113 2.60 -12.97 16.08
CA VAL A 113 2.50 -13.08 17.53
C VAL A 113 1.22 -12.39 18.02
N GLU A 114 0.64 -12.84 19.12
CA GLU A 114 -0.62 -12.31 19.67
C GLU A 114 -0.61 -10.78 19.84
N ALA A 115 0.50 -10.22 20.32
CA ALA A 115 0.67 -8.77 20.43
C ALA A 115 0.56 -8.05 19.07
N GLN A 116 1.06 -8.65 17.99
CA GLN A 116 0.96 -8.11 16.63
C GLN A 116 -0.48 -8.25 16.12
N VAL A 117 -1.15 -9.37 16.42
CA VAL A 117 -2.56 -9.58 16.07
C VAL A 117 -3.44 -8.52 16.71
N ARG A 118 -3.24 -8.24 17.99
CA ARG A 118 -3.99 -7.21 18.71
C ARG A 118 -3.80 -5.82 18.11
N ARG A 119 -2.55 -5.42 17.83
CA ARG A 119 -2.26 -4.13 17.17
C ARG A 119 -2.87 -4.04 15.78
N LEU A 120 -2.84 -5.14 15.02
CA LEU A 120 -3.45 -5.20 13.70
C LEU A 120 -4.97 -5.01 13.77
N GLU A 121 -5.62 -5.59 14.78
CA GLU A 121 -7.06 -5.45 15.01
C GLU A 121 -7.44 -4.02 15.40
N GLU A 122 -6.68 -3.40 16.30
CA GLU A 122 -6.85 -1.99 16.67
C GLU A 122 -6.74 -1.08 15.43
N LEU A 123 -5.74 -1.33 14.57
CA LEU A 123 -5.58 -0.59 13.32
C LEU A 123 -6.75 -0.83 12.36
N ARG A 124 -7.22 -2.09 12.23
CA ARG A 124 -8.35 -2.45 11.37
C ARG A 124 -9.63 -1.70 11.76
N VAL A 125 -9.95 -1.68 13.05
CA VAL A 125 -11.15 -0.99 13.57
C VAL A 125 -11.06 0.51 13.29
N LYS A 126 -9.90 1.12 13.56
CA LYS A 126 -9.67 2.53 13.25
C LYS A 126 -9.82 2.83 11.75
N THR A 127 -9.19 2.02 10.90
CA THR A 127 -9.29 2.17 9.44
C THR A 127 -10.73 2.08 8.95
N ARG A 128 -11.51 1.13 9.47
CA ARG A 128 -12.92 0.99 9.10
C ARG A 128 -13.74 2.21 9.49
N PHE A 129 -13.53 2.75 10.69
CA PHE A 129 -14.19 3.97 11.14
C PHE A 129 -13.85 5.16 10.24
N ASP A 130 -12.57 5.33 9.88
CA ASP A 130 -12.13 6.39 8.96
C ASP A 130 -12.73 6.22 7.55
N GLU A 131 -12.86 4.98 7.04
CA GLU A 131 -13.53 4.68 5.78
C GLU A 131 -15.02 5.04 5.81
N GLU A 132 -15.76 4.61 6.83
CA GLU A 132 -17.20 4.89 6.99
C GLU A 132 -17.46 6.40 7.07
N ARG A 133 -16.59 7.14 7.77
CA ARG A 133 -16.64 8.60 7.79
C ARG A 133 -16.48 9.19 6.38
N ILE A 134 -15.49 8.73 5.61
CA ILE A 134 -15.27 9.22 4.24
C ILE A 134 -16.47 8.90 3.35
N GLU A 135 -17.02 7.69 3.42
CA GLU A 135 -18.20 7.30 2.64
C GLU A 135 -19.40 8.20 2.97
N THR A 136 -19.66 8.43 4.26
CA THR A 136 -20.74 9.32 4.71
C THR A 136 -20.55 10.76 4.20
N GLU A 137 -19.33 11.28 4.19
CA GLU A 137 -19.06 12.62 3.65
C GLU A 137 -19.24 12.65 2.13
N MET A 138 -18.84 11.60 1.41
CA MET A 138 -19.01 11.52 -0.04
C MET A 138 -20.49 11.44 -0.45
N GLU A 139 -21.33 10.74 0.32
CA GLU A 139 -22.78 10.69 0.10
C GLU A 139 -23.46 12.06 0.17
N ARG A 140 -22.90 13.02 0.93
CA ARG A 140 -23.46 14.39 1.01
C ARG A 140 -23.27 15.20 -0.27
N TYR A 141 -22.33 14.82 -1.13
CA TYR A 141 -22.00 15.52 -2.37
C TYR A 141 -22.52 14.81 -3.63
N GLN A 142 -23.29 13.72 -3.47
CA GLN A 142 -23.99 12.99 -4.55
C GLN A 142 -25.44 13.46 -4.68
#